data_AF-A0AAD6MVN1-F1
#
_entry.id   AF-A0AAD6MVN1-F1
#
_cell.length_a   1.000
_cell.length_b   1.000
_cell.length_c   1.000
_cell.angle_alpha   90.00
_cell.angle_beta   90.00
_cell.angle_gamma   90.00
#
_symmetry.space_group_name_H-M   'P 1'
#
loop_
_entity.id
_entity.type
_entity.pdbx_description
1 polymer ?
#
loop_
_entity_poly.entity_id
_entity_poly.type
_entity_poly.pdbx_seq_one_letter_code
_entity_poly.pdbx_strand_id
1 'polypeptide(L)'
;MSSPIPINKSVVQISHSTWRLGCTVVCDRIAEPFDTCAAAWKDGEYWYTLRLAASEQPIDLAPVSSQEVRLIHEGGTLSAVWAIGNNAFCKVHHCSSDTTSESETIKFIQKKAPQVPVPEVVYSWVDGDRSFLVLKRVPGITLRDAWGTMSATQQDYILDEIVHVCDILASITSDRLQNVCGGPVLEPYLAHSERDSLEPLDVCESKIYFFREDLHPNPEIEKRFHLYHPDLGPGNILVYNQKLSAIIDWECAGFYPRFWISTKPSVSPGLNFYPPIPGVDEIEWRKRLRIKLEERGYPRFAEWFMEWRRSKSR
;
A
#
# COMPACT_ATOMS: atom_id res chain seq x y z
N MET A 1 -22.77 -23.22 -11.84
CA MET A 1 -21.72 -22.55 -11.03
C MET A 1 -22.14 -21.09 -10.94
N SER A 2 -22.41 -20.56 -9.74
CA SER A 2 -22.74 -19.14 -9.61
C SER A 2 -21.54 -18.32 -10.06
N SER A 3 -21.76 -17.27 -10.83
CA SER A 3 -20.69 -16.31 -11.16
C SER A 3 -20.05 -15.80 -9.86
N PRO A 4 -18.71 -15.64 -9.81
CA PRO A 4 -18.04 -15.08 -8.64
C PRO A 4 -18.62 -13.70 -8.34
N ILE A 5 -18.89 -13.43 -7.06
CA ILE A 5 -19.45 -12.14 -6.61
C ILE A 5 -18.47 -11.04 -7.02
N PRO A 6 -18.87 -9.94 -7.67
CA PRO A 6 -17.94 -8.84 -7.97
C PRO A 6 -17.23 -8.31 -6.72
N ILE A 7 -15.99 -7.82 -6.83
CA ILE A 7 -15.22 -7.35 -5.66
C ILE A 7 -15.87 -6.10 -5.03
N ASN A 8 -16.49 -5.24 -5.84
CA ASN A 8 -17.29 -4.11 -5.41
C ASN A 8 -18.65 -4.50 -4.78
N LYS A 9 -18.94 -5.80 -4.62
CA LYS A 9 -20.07 -6.34 -3.86
C LYS A 9 -19.64 -7.12 -2.63
N SER A 10 -18.38 -6.95 -2.20
CA SER A 10 -17.85 -7.60 -0.99
C SER A 10 -18.44 -7.08 0.31
N VAL A 11 -19.08 -5.90 0.29
CA VAL A 11 -19.75 -5.31 1.45
C VAL A 11 -21.20 -5.08 1.10
N VAL A 12 -22.11 -5.62 1.92
CA VAL A 12 -23.56 -5.56 1.67
C VAL A 12 -24.30 -5.18 2.93
N GLN A 13 -25.19 -4.20 2.82
CA GLN A 13 -26.08 -3.81 3.92
C GLN A 13 -27.17 -4.87 4.12
N ILE A 14 -27.27 -5.41 5.34
CA ILE A 14 -28.32 -6.38 5.74
C ILE A 14 -29.48 -5.67 6.44
N SER A 15 -29.18 -4.63 7.23
CA SER A 15 -30.18 -3.85 7.96
C SER A 15 -29.76 -2.37 8.02
N HIS A 16 -30.60 -1.50 8.60
CA HIS A 16 -30.27 -0.08 8.79
C HIS A 16 -28.98 0.18 9.59
N SER A 17 -28.52 -0.80 10.37
CA SER A 17 -27.36 -0.71 11.27
C SER A 17 -26.41 -1.90 11.17
N THR A 18 -26.58 -2.77 10.16
CA THR A 18 -25.79 -3.99 10.00
C THR A 18 -25.34 -4.18 8.56
N TRP A 19 -24.06 -4.46 8.37
CA TRP A 19 -23.43 -4.76 7.09
C TRP A 19 -22.66 -6.07 7.16
N ARG A 20 -22.74 -6.88 6.10
CA ARG A 20 -21.89 -8.04 5.90
C ARG A 20 -20.63 -7.63 5.15
N LEU A 21 -19.47 -8.08 5.62
CA LEU A 21 -18.17 -7.89 4.96
C LEU A 21 -17.68 -9.29 4.60
N GLY A 22 -17.82 -9.66 3.32
CA GLY A 22 -17.62 -11.03 2.86
C GLY A 22 -18.69 -12.01 3.36
N CYS A 23 -18.32 -13.27 3.48
CA CYS A 23 -19.14 -14.35 4.00
C CYS A 23 -18.99 -14.54 5.51
N THR A 24 -17.89 -14.12 6.11
CA THR A 24 -17.49 -14.52 7.47
C THR A 24 -17.63 -13.44 8.52
N VAL A 25 -17.68 -12.15 8.14
CA VAL A 25 -17.70 -11.03 9.11
C VAL A 25 -18.95 -10.17 8.95
N VAL A 26 -19.49 -9.74 10.09
CA VAL A 26 -20.59 -8.78 10.20
C VAL A 26 -20.10 -7.55 10.95
N CYS A 27 -20.42 -6.38 10.41
CA CYS A 27 -20.20 -5.07 11.03
C CYS A 27 -21.54 -4.51 11.50
N ASP A 28 -21.66 -4.24 12.80
CA ASP A 28 -22.84 -3.64 13.40
C ASP A 28 -22.52 -2.24 13.91
N ARG A 29 -23.45 -1.30 13.73
CA ARG A 29 -23.42 0.03 14.35
C ARG A 29 -24.34 0.04 15.56
N ILE A 30 -23.76 0.13 16.74
CA ILE A 30 -24.43 -0.01 18.04
C ILE A 30 -24.03 1.11 19.01
N ALA A 31 -24.78 1.27 20.11
CA ALA A 31 -24.51 2.32 21.10
C ALA A 31 -23.27 2.03 21.95
N GLU A 32 -23.04 0.76 22.31
CA GLU A 32 -21.88 0.31 23.08
C GLU A 32 -21.41 -1.07 22.58
N PRO A 33 -20.10 -1.34 22.57
CA PRO A 33 -19.56 -2.61 22.10
C PRO A 33 -19.83 -3.74 23.09
N PHE A 34 -20.03 -4.95 22.57
CA PHE A 34 -20.13 -6.18 23.37
C PHE A 34 -18.75 -6.82 23.57
N ASP A 35 -18.52 -7.52 24.68
CA ASP A 35 -17.24 -8.19 24.98
C ASP A 35 -16.83 -9.26 23.94
N THR A 36 -17.78 -9.78 23.17
CA THR A 36 -17.56 -10.86 22.19
C THR A 36 -17.20 -10.35 20.78
N CYS A 37 -16.99 -9.05 20.59
CA CYS A 37 -16.60 -8.52 19.28
C CYS A 37 -15.13 -8.85 18.96
N ALA A 38 -14.84 -9.13 17.69
CA ALA A 38 -13.47 -9.35 17.22
C ALA A 38 -12.68 -8.04 17.15
N ALA A 39 -13.34 -6.94 16.83
CA ALA A 39 -12.78 -5.59 16.88
C ALA A 39 -13.89 -4.56 17.01
N ALA A 40 -13.56 -3.37 17.51
CA ALA A 40 -14.48 -2.26 17.61
C ALA A 40 -13.76 -0.91 17.46
N TRP A 41 -14.46 0.09 16.94
CA TRP A 41 -14.01 1.47 16.95
C TRP A 41 -15.18 2.44 17.13
N LYS A 42 -14.89 3.60 17.71
CA LYS A 42 -15.86 4.65 17.97
C LYS A 42 -15.96 5.62 16.80
N ASP A 43 -17.17 6.04 16.47
CA ASP A 43 -17.48 7.03 15.44
C ASP A 43 -18.65 7.92 15.88
N GLY A 44 -18.33 9.13 16.33
CA GLY A 44 -19.29 10.02 16.99
C GLY A 44 -19.89 9.36 18.25
N GLU A 45 -21.22 9.29 18.29
CA GLU A 45 -21.99 8.70 19.39
C GLU A 45 -22.14 7.18 19.30
N TYR A 46 -21.72 6.57 18.19
CA TYR A 46 -21.89 5.14 17.94
C TYR A 46 -20.55 4.39 17.95
N TRP A 47 -20.65 3.08 18.09
CA TRP A 47 -19.57 2.14 17.89
C TRP A 47 -19.86 1.28 16.67
N TYR A 48 -18.83 1.01 15.89
CA TYR A 48 -18.83 -0.06 14.92
C TYR A 48 -18.13 -1.26 15.53
N THR A 49 -18.76 -2.42 15.46
CA THR A 49 -18.20 -3.69 15.96
C THR A 49 -18.17 -4.74 14.87
N LEU A 50 -17.05 -5.43 14.75
CA LEU A 50 -16.90 -6.60 13.90
C LEU A 50 -17.11 -7.87 14.72
N ARG A 51 -17.88 -8.81 14.18
CA ARG A 51 -18.06 -10.15 14.75
C ARG A 51 -18.13 -11.18 13.65
N LEU A 52 -17.83 -12.42 14.01
CA LEU A 52 -17.99 -13.55 13.10
C LEU A 52 -19.48 -13.80 12.82
N ALA A 53 -19.80 -14.09 11.57
CA ALA A 53 -21.15 -14.46 11.15
C ALA A 53 -21.50 -15.86 11.68
N ALA A 54 -22.71 -16.03 12.22
CA ALA A 54 -23.16 -17.32 12.76
C ALA A 54 -23.49 -18.38 11.68
N SER A 55 -23.64 -17.96 10.41
CA SER A 55 -23.81 -18.86 9.26
C SER A 55 -23.31 -18.22 7.97
N GLU A 56 -22.61 -18.98 7.14
CA GLU A 56 -22.32 -18.65 5.73
C GLU A 56 -23.65 -18.68 4.95
N GLN A 57 -24.28 -17.53 4.73
CA GLN A 57 -25.48 -17.43 3.90
C GLN A 57 -25.14 -16.66 2.62
N PRO A 58 -25.65 -17.10 1.45
CA PRO A 58 -25.43 -16.42 0.19
C PRO A 58 -25.98 -14.99 0.24
N ILE A 59 -25.24 -14.08 -0.38
CA ILE A 59 -25.57 -12.67 -0.48
C ILE A 59 -26.60 -12.50 -1.61
N ASP A 60 -27.89 -12.58 -1.28
CA ASP A 60 -28.99 -12.39 -2.24
C ASP A 60 -29.85 -11.15 -1.89
N LEU A 61 -29.20 -10.09 -1.43
CA LEU A 61 -29.84 -8.82 -1.07
C LEU A 61 -29.51 -7.74 -2.08
N ALA A 62 -30.56 -7.05 -2.54
CA ALA A 62 -30.44 -5.88 -3.40
C ALA A 62 -29.56 -4.81 -2.73
N PRO A 63 -28.67 -4.13 -3.47
CA PRO A 63 -27.82 -3.09 -2.90
C PRO A 63 -28.70 -1.93 -2.41
N VAL A 64 -28.85 -1.84 -1.09
CA VAL A 64 -29.39 -0.63 -0.46
C VAL A 64 -28.24 0.38 -0.41
N SER A 65 -28.45 1.53 -1.03
CA SER A 65 -27.49 2.63 -0.98
C SER A 65 -27.42 3.15 0.46
N SER A 66 -26.34 2.80 1.17
CA SER A 66 -26.05 3.31 2.50
C SER A 66 -25.16 4.54 2.39
N GLN A 67 -25.52 5.65 3.04
CA GLN A 67 -24.61 6.79 3.18
C GLN A 67 -23.45 6.49 4.15
N GLU A 68 -23.64 5.52 5.04
CA GLU A 68 -22.77 5.21 6.16
C GLU A 68 -21.60 4.30 5.76
N VAL A 69 -21.89 3.26 4.99
CA VAL A 69 -20.88 2.36 4.42
C VAL A 69 -20.92 2.48 2.92
N ARG A 70 -19.88 3.09 2.35
CA ARG A 70 -19.86 3.46 0.94
C ARG A 70 -18.57 3.04 0.26
N LEU A 71 -18.69 2.55 -0.97
CA LEU A 71 -17.57 2.31 -1.85
C LEU A 71 -16.93 3.65 -2.22
N ILE A 72 -15.62 3.80 -1.99
CA ILE A 72 -14.88 5.03 -2.28
C ILE A 72 -13.85 4.86 -3.40
N HIS A 73 -13.43 3.62 -3.66
CA HIS A 73 -12.49 3.29 -4.73
C HIS A 73 -12.74 1.87 -5.24
N GLU A 74 -12.62 1.70 -6.55
CA GLU A 74 -12.66 0.40 -7.24
C GLU A 74 -11.44 0.31 -8.16
N GLY A 75 -10.50 -0.55 -7.81
CA GLY A 75 -9.29 -0.85 -8.59
C GLY A 75 -9.56 -1.99 -9.57
N GLY A 76 -10.55 -1.79 -10.44
CA GLY A 76 -11.04 -2.83 -11.35
C GLY A 76 -11.61 -4.04 -10.60
N THR A 77 -11.24 -5.24 -11.02
CA THR A 77 -11.73 -6.50 -10.43
C THR A 77 -10.91 -7.00 -9.23
N LEU A 78 -9.81 -6.33 -8.89
CA LEU A 78 -8.80 -6.85 -7.96
C LEU A 78 -8.81 -6.17 -6.59
N SER A 79 -9.24 -4.91 -6.50
CA SER A 79 -9.36 -4.21 -5.23
C SER A 79 -10.61 -3.32 -5.13
N ALA A 80 -11.13 -3.19 -3.92
CA ALA A 80 -12.18 -2.25 -3.58
C ALA A 80 -11.91 -1.65 -2.20
N VAL A 81 -12.20 -0.37 -2.02
CA VAL A 81 -12.07 0.31 -0.72
C VAL A 81 -13.42 0.89 -0.32
N TRP A 82 -13.83 0.60 0.91
CA TRP A 82 -15.07 1.08 1.51
C TRP A 82 -14.75 2.00 2.67
N ALA A 83 -15.43 3.14 2.76
CA ALA A 83 -15.50 3.88 4.01
C ALA A 83 -16.57 3.24 4.92
N ILE A 84 -16.25 3.03 6.19
CA ILE A 84 -17.20 2.58 7.22
C ILE A 84 -17.31 3.69 8.25
N GLY A 85 -18.45 4.40 8.20
CA GLY A 85 -18.60 5.67 8.90
C GLY A 85 -17.58 6.71 8.44
N ASN A 86 -17.20 7.59 9.34
CA ASN A 86 -16.18 8.61 9.15
C ASN A 86 -14.80 8.15 9.62
N ASN A 87 -14.71 7.13 10.47
CA ASN A 87 -13.47 6.81 11.19
C ASN A 87 -12.74 5.55 10.73
N ALA A 88 -13.26 4.79 9.77
CA ALA A 88 -12.58 3.59 9.26
C ALA A 88 -12.70 3.41 7.75
N PHE A 89 -11.74 2.65 7.21
CA PHE A 89 -11.77 2.11 5.86
C PHE A 89 -11.67 0.59 5.90
N CYS A 90 -12.32 -0.08 4.97
CA CYS A 90 -12.16 -1.50 4.69
C CYS A 90 -11.63 -1.67 3.26
N LYS A 91 -10.38 -2.11 3.14
CA LYS A 91 -9.78 -2.54 1.87
C LYS A 91 -10.12 -4.02 1.65
N VAL A 92 -10.51 -4.34 0.42
CA VAL A 92 -10.80 -5.71 -0.02
C VAL A 92 -9.98 -6.00 -1.25
N HIS A 93 -9.03 -6.93 -1.15
CA HIS A 93 -8.14 -7.30 -2.25
C HIS A 93 -8.33 -8.78 -2.58
N HIS A 94 -8.27 -9.12 -3.86
CA HIS A 94 -8.15 -10.52 -4.26
C HIS A 94 -6.81 -11.08 -3.72
N CYS A 95 -6.86 -12.19 -2.98
CA CYS A 95 -5.71 -12.78 -2.32
C CYS A 95 -5.31 -14.06 -3.07
N SER A 96 -4.03 -14.20 -3.41
CA SER A 96 -3.41 -15.50 -3.68
C SER A 96 -2.70 -15.98 -2.42
N SER A 97 -2.35 -17.27 -2.34
CA SER A 97 -1.66 -17.86 -1.18
C SER A 97 -0.29 -17.23 -0.89
N ASP A 98 0.28 -16.52 -1.87
CA ASP A 98 1.69 -16.12 -1.86
C ASP A 98 1.88 -14.61 -1.57
N THR A 99 0.78 -13.86 -1.45
CA THR A 99 0.81 -12.42 -1.21
C THR A 99 0.89 -12.09 0.28
N THR A 100 1.89 -11.29 0.69
CA THR A 100 1.92 -10.76 2.06
C THR A 100 0.77 -9.80 2.27
N SER A 101 0.02 -10.00 3.35
CA SER A 101 -1.02 -9.07 3.76
C SER A 101 -0.40 -7.73 4.15
N GLU A 102 -0.92 -6.62 3.60
CA GLU A 102 -0.57 -5.25 4.02
C GLU A 102 -0.65 -5.09 5.56
N SER A 103 -1.55 -5.80 6.23
CA SER A 103 -1.68 -5.78 7.68
C SER A 103 -0.44 -6.30 8.41
N GLU A 104 0.24 -7.32 7.87
CA GLU A 104 1.48 -7.85 8.44
C GLU A 104 2.65 -6.89 8.19
N THR A 105 2.68 -6.24 7.03
CA THR A 105 3.66 -5.19 6.73
C THR A 105 3.53 -4.00 7.68
N ILE A 106 2.32 -3.50 7.89
CA ILE A 106 2.06 -2.40 8.84
C ILE A 106 2.51 -2.81 10.26
N LYS A 107 2.12 -3.99 10.75
CA LYS A 107 2.54 -4.49 12.07
C LYS A 107 4.06 -4.61 12.18
N PHE A 108 4.73 -5.08 11.12
CA PHE A 108 6.18 -5.17 11.07
C PHE A 108 6.84 -3.79 11.23
N ILE A 109 6.35 -2.79 10.49
CA ILE A 109 6.88 -1.42 10.53
C ILE A 109 6.61 -0.78 11.89
N GLN A 110 5.40 -0.89 12.44
CA GLN A 110 5.09 -0.39 13.79
C GLN A 110 6.05 -0.95 14.85
N LYS A 111 6.45 -2.22 14.70
CA LYS A 111 7.39 -2.88 15.60
C LYS A 111 8.84 -2.45 15.39
N LYS A 112 9.28 -2.26 14.15
CA LYS A 112 10.70 -2.04 13.80
C LYS A 112 11.08 -0.56 13.64
N ALA A 113 10.12 0.27 13.26
CA ALA A 113 10.26 1.71 13.06
C ALA A 113 8.97 2.43 13.50
N PRO A 114 8.68 2.47 14.82
CA PRO A 114 7.47 3.11 15.36
C PRO A 114 7.35 4.61 15.04
N GLN A 115 8.45 5.25 14.63
CA GLN A 115 8.47 6.65 14.17
C GLN A 115 7.92 6.84 12.75
N VAL A 116 7.78 5.77 11.97
CA VAL A 116 7.20 5.85 10.62
C VAL A 116 5.67 5.88 10.75
N PRO A 117 5.01 6.94 10.26
CA PRO A 117 3.58 7.06 10.45
C PRO A 117 2.83 6.15 9.48
N VAL A 118 2.11 5.18 10.03
CA VAL A 118 1.31 4.18 9.31
C VAL A 118 -0.11 4.13 9.88
N PRO A 119 -1.12 3.70 9.10
CA PRO A 119 -2.47 3.51 9.60
C PRO A 119 -2.53 2.49 10.74
N GLU A 120 -3.49 2.67 11.65
CA GLU A 120 -3.78 1.65 12.66
C GLU A 120 -4.62 0.54 12.05
N VAL A 121 -4.15 -0.71 12.15
CA VAL A 121 -4.91 -1.90 11.78
C VAL A 121 -5.94 -2.20 12.87
N VAL A 122 -7.22 -2.10 12.52
CA VAL A 122 -8.34 -2.47 13.41
C VAL A 122 -8.55 -3.98 13.39
N TYR A 123 -8.62 -4.56 12.18
CA TYR A 123 -8.84 -5.99 12.00
C TYR A 123 -8.46 -6.43 10.59
N SER A 124 -7.96 -7.65 10.42
CA SER A 124 -7.72 -8.25 9.11
C SER A 124 -8.08 -9.73 9.11
N TRP A 125 -8.59 -10.22 7.97
CA TRP A 125 -8.94 -11.63 7.79
C TRP A 125 -8.94 -12.00 6.31
N VAL A 126 -8.98 -13.31 6.05
CA VAL A 126 -9.15 -13.88 4.71
C VAL A 126 -10.50 -14.56 4.66
N ASP A 127 -11.20 -14.38 3.55
CA ASP A 127 -12.51 -14.94 3.28
C ASP A 127 -12.55 -15.46 1.84
N GLY A 128 -12.41 -16.77 1.69
CA GLY A 128 -12.25 -17.41 0.37
C GLY A 128 -11.01 -16.90 -0.36
N ASP A 129 -11.22 -16.28 -1.52
CA ASP A 129 -10.21 -15.70 -2.39
C ASP A 129 -9.93 -14.21 -2.12
N ARG A 130 -10.44 -13.66 -1.01
CA ARG A 130 -10.29 -12.24 -0.65
C ARG A 130 -9.60 -12.07 0.68
N SER A 131 -8.80 -11.02 0.76
CA SER A 131 -8.33 -10.46 2.01
C SER A 131 -9.10 -9.19 2.32
N PHE A 132 -9.41 -9.00 3.60
CA PHE A 132 -10.06 -7.83 4.13
C PHE A 132 -9.14 -7.18 5.16
N LEU A 133 -9.02 -5.86 5.09
CA LEU A 133 -8.21 -5.06 6.00
C LEU A 133 -8.99 -3.82 6.42
N VAL A 134 -9.35 -3.76 7.70
CA VAL A 134 -9.98 -2.60 8.32
C VAL A 134 -8.90 -1.74 8.98
N LEU A 135 -8.81 -0.49 8.55
CA LEU A 135 -7.86 0.51 9.04
C LEU A 135 -8.65 1.67 9.67
N LYS A 136 -8.11 2.27 10.74
CA LYS A 136 -8.61 3.58 11.18
C LYS A 136 -8.29 4.63 10.12
N ARG A 137 -9.24 5.53 9.88
CA ARG A 137 -9.04 6.70 9.01
C ARG A 137 -7.98 7.59 9.65
N VAL A 138 -6.92 7.85 8.90
CA VAL A 138 -5.92 8.85 9.27
C VAL A 138 -6.43 10.24 8.84
N PRO A 139 -6.35 11.27 9.70
CA PRO A 139 -6.69 12.64 9.32
C PRO A 139 -5.79 13.16 8.21
N GLY A 140 -6.36 13.87 7.24
CA GLY A 140 -5.60 14.51 6.16
C GLY A 140 -6.20 14.32 4.79
N ILE A 141 -5.51 14.90 3.81
CA ILE A 141 -5.74 14.68 2.38
C ILE A 141 -4.46 14.12 1.75
N THR A 142 -4.56 13.58 0.54
CA THR A 142 -3.37 13.09 -0.16
C THR A 142 -2.41 14.25 -0.45
N LEU A 143 -1.11 13.96 -0.52
CA LEU A 143 -0.10 14.93 -0.93
C LEU A 143 -0.43 15.46 -2.32
N ARG A 144 -0.93 14.60 -3.22
CA ARG A 144 -1.43 14.99 -4.54
C ARG A 144 -2.45 16.12 -4.43
N ASP A 145 -3.44 15.99 -3.56
CA ASP A 145 -4.51 16.98 -3.42
C ASP A 145 -4.04 18.27 -2.74
N ALA A 146 -3.07 18.17 -1.82
CA ALA A 146 -2.52 19.32 -1.11
C ALA A 146 -1.51 20.12 -1.95
N TRP A 147 -0.76 19.47 -2.83
CA TRP A 147 0.49 19.99 -3.41
C TRP A 147 0.34 21.36 -4.09
N GLY A 148 -0.73 21.54 -4.88
CA GLY A 148 -1.00 22.80 -5.60
C GLY A 148 -1.32 23.99 -4.70
N THR A 149 -1.67 23.74 -3.43
CA THR A 149 -1.95 24.79 -2.43
C THR A 149 -0.79 25.03 -1.48
N MET A 150 0.23 24.18 -1.51
CA MET A 150 1.42 24.31 -0.68
C MET A 150 2.40 25.34 -1.25
N SER A 151 2.99 26.13 -0.36
CA SER A 151 4.19 26.91 -0.66
C SER A 151 5.38 26.01 -0.95
N ALA A 152 6.39 26.54 -1.65
CA ALA A 152 7.63 25.81 -1.95
C ALA A 152 8.30 25.26 -0.67
N THR A 153 8.32 26.04 0.41
CA THR A 153 8.89 25.64 1.71
C THR A 153 8.13 24.46 2.34
N GLN A 154 6.80 24.43 2.24
CA GLN A 154 6.00 23.30 2.73
C GLN A 154 6.24 22.05 1.90
N GLN A 155 6.35 22.18 0.57
CA GLN A 155 6.68 21.05 -0.32
C GLN A 155 8.07 20.48 0.01
N ASP A 156 9.06 21.35 0.22
CA ASP A 156 10.41 20.94 0.62
C ASP A 156 10.41 20.24 1.98
N TYR A 157 9.65 20.75 2.96
CA TYR A 157 9.51 20.12 4.27
C TYR A 157 8.94 18.71 4.17
N ILE A 158 7.86 18.50 3.41
CA ILE A 158 7.30 17.15 3.21
C ILE A 158 8.28 16.23 2.48
N LEU A 159 9.00 16.74 1.47
CA LEU A 159 10.04 15.97 0.79
C LEU A 159 11.12 15.51 1.76
N ASP A 160 11.60 16.39 2.63
CA ASP A 160 12.61 16.07 3.63
C ASP A 160 12.08 15.05 4.66
N GLU A 161 10.82 15.15 5.08
CA GLU A 161 10.17 14.14 5.94
C GLU A 161 10.10 12.76 5.26
N ILE A 162 9.71 12.70 3.98
CA ILE A 162 9.62 11.43 3.24
C ILE A 162 11.00 10.81 3.01
N VAL A 163 12.00 11.62 2.67
CA VAL A 163 13.38 11.15 2.49
C VAL A 163 13.94 10.65 3.83
N HIS A 164 13.62 11.32 4.93
CA HIS A 164 13.97 10.83 6.27
C HIS A 164 13.30 9.50 6.60
N VAL A 165 12.03 9.30 6.22
CA VAL A 165 11.36 7.99 6.34
C VAL A 165 12.07 6.93 5.51
N CYS A 166 12.49 7.23 4.27
CA CYS A 166 13.27 6.30 3.46
C CYS A 166 14.57 5.87 4.16
N ASP A 167 15.28 6.79 4.82
CA ASP A 167 16.48 6.46 5.59
C ASP A 167 16.18 5.56 6.80
N ILE A 168 15.10 5.84 7.52
CA ILE A 168 14.65 5.00 8.65
C ILE A 168 14.34 3.59 8.15
N LEU A 169 13.54 3.46 7.09
CA LEU A 169 13.20 2.16 6.52
C LEU A 169 14.47 1.44 6.03
N ALA A 170 15.33 2.12 5.27
CA ALA A 170 16.54 1.52 4.73
C ALA A 170 17.54 1.07 5.81
N SER A 171 17.47 1.60 7.04
CA SER A 171 18.25 1.10 8.17
C SER A 171 17.84 -0.32 8.61
N ILE A 172 16.61 -0.74 8.30
CA ILE A 172 16.12 -2.09 8.56
C ILE A 172 16.47 -2.97 7.35
N THR A 173 17.23 -4.04 7.59
CA THR A 173 17.80 -4.84 6.50
C THR A 173 17.46 -6.32 6.58
N SER A 174 17.62 -7.01 5.46
CA SER A 174 17.48 -8.46 5.27
C SER A 174 18.68 -9.03 4.50
N ASP A 175 18.95 -10.33 4.64
CA ASP A 175 19.93 -11.07 3.82
C ASP A 175 19.41 -11.39 2.41
N ARG A 176 18.11 -11.18 2.17
CA ARG A 176 17.43 -11.52 0.91
C ARG A 176 16.53 -10.38 0.44
N LEU A 177 16.36 -10.29 -0.87
CA LEU A 177 15.29 -9.55 -1.53
C LEU A 177 14.00 -10.34 -1.29
N GLN A 178 13.05 -9.80 -0.53
CA GLN A 178 11.81 -10.49 -0.14
C GLN A 178 10.85 -9.52 0.52
N ASN A 179 9.58 -9.89 0.67
CA ASN A 179 8.64 -9.14 1.51
C ASN A 179 8.97 -9.31 3.01
N VAL A 180 8.23 -8.64 3.89
CA VAL A 180 8.48 -8.67 5.34
C VAL A 180 8.26 -10.06 5.98
N CYS A 181 7.52 -10.94 5.33
CA CYS A 181 7.21 -12.30 5.77
C CYS A 181 8.13 -13.36 5.15
N GLY A 182 9.09 -12.98 4.32
CA GLY A 182 10.01 -13.91 3.64
C GLY A 182 9.53 -14.49 2.31
N GLY A 183 8.40 -14.00 1.79
CA GLY A 183 7.87 -14.40 0.49
C GLY A 183 8.17 -13.40 -0.64
N PRO A 184 7.54 -13.57 -1.81
CA PRO A 184 7.74 -12.72 -2.99
C PRO A 184 7.42 -11.24 -2.73
N VAL A 185 8.13 -10.33 -3.39
CA VAL A 185 7.76 -8.90 -3.39
C VAL A 185 6.79 -8.61 -4.53
N LEU A 186 5.74 -7.82 -4.24
CA LEU A 186 4.85 -7.28 -5.26
C LEU A 186 5.51 -6.03 -5.88
N GLU A 187 6.35 -6.24 -6.89
CA GLU A 187 7.00 -5.14 -7.62
C GLU A 187 7.05 -5.49 -9.13
N PRO A 188 6.01 -5.12 -9.89
CA PRO A 188 5.92 -5.42 -11.32
C PRO A 188 7.04 -4.84 -12.18
N TYR A 189 7.78 -3.85 -11.65
CA TYR A 189 8.95 -3.31 -12.36
C TYR A 189 10.16 -4.23 -12.26
N LEU A 190 10.25 -5.04 -11.21
CA LEU A 190 11.33 -6.01 -11.02
C LEU A 190 10.94 -7.41 -11.48
N ALA A 191 9.66 -7.72 -11.66
CA ALA A 191 9.15 -9.04 -12.09
C ALA A 191 9.28 -9.29 -13.60
N HIS A 192 9.41 -10.58 -14.01
CA HIS A 192 9.65 -11.01 -15.40
C HIS A 192 8.39 -11.30 -16.23
N SER A 193 7.25 -11.61 -15.62
CA SER A 193 6.02 -11.97 -16.36
C SER A 193 4.76 -11.84 -15.48
N GLU A 194 3.59 -12.15 -16.05
CA GLU A 194 2.17 -12.00 -15.61
C GLU A 194 1.82 -12.16 -14.10
N ARG A 195 2.75 -12.59 -13.24
CA ARG A 195 2.52 -12.81 -11.80
C ARG A 195 2.73 -11.56 -10.92
N ASP A 196 3.05 -10.40 -11.49
CA ASP A 196 3.23 -9.10 -10.80
C ASP A 196 4.16 -9.12 -9.56
N SER A 197 4.98 -10.17 -9.42
CA SER A 197 5.78 -10.45 -8.23
C SER A 197 7.15 -11.03 -8.56
N LEU A 198 8.13 -10.76 -7.69
CA LEU A 198 9.48 -11.29 -7.76
C LEU A 198 9.74 -12.21 -6.58
N GLU A 199 10.07 -13.47 -6.89
CA GLU A 199 10.44 -14.49 -5.91
C GLU A 199 11.64 -14.03 -5.06
N PRO A 200 11.72 -14.49 -3.79
CA PRO A 200 12.83 -14.15 -2.93
C PRO A 200 14.19 -14.53 -3.52
N LEU A 201 15.15 -13.60 -3.50
CA LEU A 201 16.51 -13.82 -3.99
C LEU A 201 17.54 -13.53 -2.90
N ASP A 202 18.54 -14.38 -2.75
CA ASP A 202 19.76 -14.06 -1.99
C ASP A 202 20.69 -13.13 -2.78
N VAL A 203 21.84 -12.78 -2.20
CA VAL A 203 22.84 -11.89 -2.80
C VAL A 203 23.44 -12.46 -4.09
N CYS A 204 23.74 -13.76 -4.14
CA CYS A 204 24.32 -14.42 -5.30
C CYS A 204 23.30 -14.51 -6.44
N GLU A 205 22.07 -14.92 -6.11
CA GLU A 205 20.94 -14.98 -7.04
C GLU A 205 20.64 -13.59 -7.61
N SER A 206 20.61 -12.56 -6.76
CA SER A 206 20.38 -11.16 -7.17
C SER A 206 21.49 -10.64 -8.10
N LYS A 207 22.76 -10.99 -7.83
CA LYS A 207 23.87 -10.62 -8.73
C LYS A 207 23.66 -11.20 -10.12
N ILE A 208 23.28 -12.48 -10.22
CA ILE A 208 22.99 -13.11 -11.51
C ILE A 208 21.77 -12.46 -12.18
N TYR A 209 20.73 -12.19 -11.40
CA TYR A 209 19.47 -11.63 -11.87
C TYR A 209 19.62 -10.24 -12.50
N PHE A 210 20.37 -9.37 -11.83
CA PHE A 210 20.63 -7.99 -12.25
C PHE A 210 21.91 -7.83 -13.07
N PHE A 211 22.57 -8.91 -13.49
CA PHE A 211 23.77 -8.80 -14.33
C PHE A 211 23.42 -8.72 -15.82
N ARG A 212 24.12 -7.84 -16.53
CA ARG A 212 24.14 -7.73 -17.99
C ARG A 212 25.57 -7.54 -18.48
N GLU A 213 26.04 -8.43 -19.35
CA GLU A 213 27.38 -8.38 -19.93
C GLU A 213 27.51 -7.26 -20.97
N ASP A 214 26.42 -6.93 -21.66
CA ASP A 214 26.36 -5.92 -22.71
C ASP A 214 25.97 -4.52 -22.19
N LEU A 215 25.72 -4.37 -20.88
CA LEU A 215 25.18 -3.15 -20.29
C LEU A 215 25.91 -2.81 -18.98
N HIS A 216 26.75 -1.78 -19.03
CA HIS A 216 27.58 -1.32 -17.92
C HIS A 216 27.38 0.18 -17.62
N PRO A 217 27.63 0.62 -16.37
CA PRO A 217 27.93 -0.22 -15.20
C PRO A 217 26.69 -1.00 -14.74
N ASN A 218 26.88 -2.22 -14.23
CA ASN A 218 25.82 -2.95 -13.54
C ASN A 218 25.63 -2.37 -12.13
N PRO A 219 24.41 -2.41 -11.58
CA PRO A 219 24.18 -2.01 -10.20
C PRO A 219 24.95 -2.91 -9.24
N GLU A 220 25.53 -2.30 -8.21
CA GLU A 220 26.12 -3.07 -7.11
C GLU A 220 25.02 -3.73 -6.29
N ILE A 221 25.16 -5.04 -6.09
CA ILE A 221 24.33 -5.81 -5.16
C ILE A 221 25.11 -5.98 -3.87
N GLU A 222 24.73 -5.19 -2.88
CA GLU A 222 25.32 -5.19 -1.54
C GLU A 222 25.03 -6.50 -0.79
N LYS A 223 25.67 -6.66 0.38
CA LYS A 223 25.47 -7.82 1.25
C LYS A 223 24.09 -7.88 1.90
N ARG A 224 23.36 -6.77 1.89
CA ARG A 224 22.08 -6.59 2.58
C ARG A 224 21.08 -5.89 1.67
N PHE A 225 19.82 -6.26 1.83
CA PHE A 225 18.69 -5.61 1.18
C PHE A 225 17.98 -4.73 2.20
N HIS A 226 17.40 -3.63 1.74
CA HIS A 226 16.90 -2.54 2.56
C HIS A 226 15.38 -2.48 2.51
N LEU A 227 14.72 -2.36 3.66
CA LEU A 227 13.28 -2.15 3.69
C LEU A 227 12.95 -0.85 2.96
N TYR A 228 12.03 -0.90 2.02
CA TYR A 228 11.63 0.25 1.22
C TYR A 228 10.16 0.11 0.78
N HIS A 229 9.48 1.25 0.67
CA HIS A 229 8.15 1.36 0.11
C HIS A 229 8.27 1.77 -1.36
N PRO A 230 8.10 0.86 -2.34
CA PRO A 230 8.32 1.20 -3.74
C PRO A 230 7.25 2.14 -4.32
N ASP A 231 6.04 2.17 -3.74
CA ASP A 231 4.93 2.98 -4.23
C ASP A 231 4.71 4.27 -3.43
N LEU A 232 5.78 5.06 -3.25
CA LEU A 232 5.72 6.39 -2.63
C LEU A 232 5.16 7.45 -3.60
N GLY A 233 4.03 7.13 -4.24
CA GLY A 233 3.27 8.07 -5.05
C GLY A 233 2.57 9.12 -4.18
N PRO A 234 2.26 10.30 -4.74
CA PRO A 234 1.68 11.40 -3.96
C PRO A 234 0.24 11.09 -3.50
N GLY A 235 -0.41 10.06 -4.05
CA GLY A 235 -1.70 9.54 -3.56
C GLY A 235 -1.58 8.72 -2.27
N ASN A 236 -0.40 8.12 -2.01
CA ASN A 236 -0.16 7.23 -0.87
C ASN A 236 0.48 7.95 0.32
N ILE A 237 0.62 9.27 0.23
CA ILE A 237 1.17 10.12 1.29
C ILE A 237 0.04 11.01 1.78
N LEU A 238 -0.32 10.92 3.06
CA LEU A 238 -1.33 11.76 3.68
C LEU A 238 -0.67 12.92 4.42
N VAL A 239 -1.19 14.11 4.20
CA VAL A 239 -0.76 15.32 4.90
C VAL A 239 -1.90 15.94 5.67
N TYR A 240 -1.58 16.41 6.89
CA TYR A 240 -2.52 17.10 7.75
C TYR A 240 -1.81 18.24 8.47
N ASN A 241 -2.42 19.42 8.50
CA ASN A 241 -1.81 20.63 9.06
C ASN A 241 -0.37 20.87 8.55
N GLN A 242 -0.15 20.66 7.24
CA GLN A 242 1.14 20.86 6.56
C GLN A 242 2.28 19.92 7.00
N LYS A 243 1.97 18.80 7.65
CA LYS A 243 2.93 17.78 8.06
C LYS A 243 2.54 16.41 7.52
N LEU A 244 3.51 15.51 7.41
CA LEU A 244 3.26 14.11 7.14
C LEU A 244 2.35 13.52 8.23
N SER A 245 1.20 12.97 7.83
CA SER A 245 0.21 12.36 8.72
C SER A 245 0.31 10.84 8.72
N ALA A 246 0.41 10.23 7.53
CA ALA A 246 0.73 8.81 7.35
C ALA A 246 1.18 8.52 5.91
N ILE A 247 1.86 7.40 5.73
CA ILE A 247 2.02 6.72 4.44
C ILE A 247 1.07 5.53 4.44
N ILE A 248 0.38 5.30 3.32
CA ILE A 248 -0.59 4.21 3.14
C ILE A 248 -0.18 3.31 1.98
N ASP A 249 -0.89 2.19 1.82
CA ASP A 249 -0.70 1.24 0.72
C ASP A 249 0.63 0.45 0.78
N TRP A 250 0.85 -0.19 1.93
CA TRP A 250 2.09 -0.88 2.26
C TRP A 250 2.23 -2.29 1.65
N GLU A 251 1.34 -2.69 0.74
CA GLU A 251 1.32 -4.06 0.18
C GLU A 251 2.58 -4.43 -0.59
N CYS A 252 3.18 -3.44 -1.27
CA CYS A 252 4.39 -3.62 -2.04
C CYS A 252 5.66 -3.42 -1.22
N ALA A 253 5.59 -3.08 0.08
CA ALA A 253 6.81 -2.83 0.84
C ALA A 253 7.55 -4.13 1.20
N GLY A 254 8.88 -4.06 1.13
CA GLY A 254 9.75 -5.23 1.25
C GLY A 254 11.22 -4.82 1.27
N PHE A 255 12.10 -5.81 1.22
CA PHE A 255 13.55 -5.63 1.20
C PHE A 255 14.05 -5.61 -0.23
N TYR A 256 14.66 -4.49 -0.64
CA TYR A 256 15.10 -4.25 -2.01
C TYR A 256 16.61 -3.94 -2.08
N PRO A 257 17.24 -4.12 -3.27
CA PRO A 257 18.60 -3.64 -3.49
C PRO A 257 18.69 -2.14 -3.26
N ARG A 258 19.82 -1.65 -2.71
CA ARG A 258 19.99 -0.23 -2.39
C ARG A 258 19.75 0.70 -3.59
N PHE A 259 20.18 0.28 -4.79
CA PHE A 259 19.96 1.08 -6.00
C PHE A 259 18.49 1.29 -6.36
N TRP A 260 17.60 0.39 -5.92
CA TRP A 260 16.18 0.46 -6.26
C TRP A 260 15.51 1.68 -5.63
N ILE A 261 15.99 2.13 -4.47
CA ILE A 261 15.40 3.22 -3.68
C ILE A 261 15.34 4.53 -4.49
N SER A 262 16.42 4.93 -5.17
CA SER A 262 16.41 6.12 -6.05
C SER A 262 16.10 5.81 -7.51
N THR A 263 16.25 4.55 -7.94
CA THR A 263 15.90 4.14 -9.31
C THR A 263 14.39 4.11 -9.53
N LYS A 264 13.60 3.60 -8.57
CA LYS A 264 12.15 3.45 -8.69
C LYS A 264 11.42 4.77 -9.01
N PRO A 265 11.66 5.90 -8.31
CA PRO A 265 11.10 7.20 -8.69
C PRO A 265 11.48 7.69 -10.10
N SER A 266 12.61 7.23 -10.64
CA SER A 266 13.07 7.61 -11.98
C SER A 266 12.26 6.94 -13.09
N VAL A 267 11.75 5.74 -12.85
CA VAL A 267 11.25 4.84 -13.90
C VAL A 267 9.76 4.54 -13.80
N SER A 268 9.10 4.94 -12.72
CA SER A 268 7.69 4.60 -12.46
C SER A 268 6.75 5.81 -12.61
N PRO A 269 5.88 5.83 -13.64
CA PRO A 269 4.83 6.83 -13.78
C PRO A 269 3.77 6.80 -12.67
N GLY A 270 3.68 5.72 -11.89
CA GLY A 270 2.78 5.64 -10.72
C GLY A 270 3.08 6.71 -9.66
N LEU A 271 4.29 7.27 -9.67
CA LEU A 271 4.68 8.38 -8.79
C LEU A 271 4.45 9.76 -9.44
N ASN A 272 3.79 9.85 -10.59
CA ASN A 272 3.33 11.13 -11.14
C ASN A 272 2.15 11.68 -10.33
N PHE A 273 1.89 12.98 -10.45
CA PHE A 273 0.61 13.54 -10.00
C PHE A 273 -0.53 13.02 -10.87
N TYR A 274 -1.40 12.20 -10.28
CA TYR A 274 -2.63 11.77 -10.90
C TYR A 274 -3.83 11.92 -9.93
N PRO A 275 -4.92 12.57 -10.36
CA PRO A 275 -5.04 13.36 -11.59
C PRO A 275 -4.03 14.54 -11.63
N PRO A 276 -3.69 15.09 -12.81
CA PRO A 276 -2.75 16.20 -12.92
C PRO A 276 -3.17 17.43 -12.09
N ILE A 277 -2.20 18.26 -11.72
CA ILE A 277 -2.42 19.52 -11.00
C ILE A 277 -2.19 20.67 -11.99
N PRO A 278 -3.17 21.58 -12.18
CA PRO A 278 -3.02 22.69 -13.12
C PRO A 278 -1.76 23.54 -12.82
N GLY A 279 -0.92 23.73 -13.85
CA GLY A 279 0.29 24.55 -13.74
C GLY A 279 1.49 23.89 -13.05
N VAL A 280 1.39 22.61 -12.67
CA VAL A 280 2.48 21.83 -12.08
C VAL A 280 2.86 20.70 -13.04
N ASP A 281 4.16 20.48 -13.25
CA ASP A 281 4.66 19.36 -14.03
C ASP A 281 4.25 18.02 -13.37
N GLU A 282 3.66 17.10 -14.14
CA GLU A 282 3.16 15.82 -13.63
C GLU A 282 4.26 14.96 -13.00
N ILE A 283 5.53 15.14 -13.41
CA ILE A 283 6.67 14.38 -12.88
C ILE A 283 7.38 15.08 -11.71
N GLU A 284 6.94 16.28 -11.32
CA GLU A 284 7.61 17.14 -10.34
C GLU A 284 7.92 16.40 -9.03
N TRP A 285 6.92 15.67 -8.48
CA TRP A 285 7.08 14.89 -7.24
C TRP A 285 8.21 13.86 -7.35
N ARG A 286 8.08 12.91 -8.28
CA ARG A 286 9.06 11.81 -8.42
C ARG A 286 10.45 12.32 -8.81
N LYS A 287 10.52 13.42 -9.56
CA LYS A 287 11.78 14.09 -9.92
C LYS A 287 12.47 14.66 -8.68
N ARG A 288 11.75 15.38 -7.83
CA ARG A 288 12.32 15.97 -6.59
C ARG A 288 12.67 14.92 -5.55
N LEU A 289 11.80 13.93 -5.35
CA LEU A 289 12.06 12.79 -4.47
C LEU A 289 13.35 12.06 -4.88
N ARG A 290 13.48 11.75 -6.17
CA ARG A 290 14.70 11.13 -6.71
C ARG A 290 15.95 11.95 -6.41
N ILE A 291 15.94 13.24 -6.71
CA ILE A 291 17.11 14.12 -6.49
C ILE A 291 17.54 14.08 -5.03
N LYS A 292 16.60 14.21 -4.09
CA LYS A 292 16.88 14.15 -2.64
C LYS A 292 17.42 12.79 -2.21
N LEU A 293 16.95 11.68 -2.79
CA LEU A 293 17.49 10.35 -2.51
C LEU A 293 18.92 10.18 -3.07
N GLU A 294 19.19 10.72 -4.26
CA GLU A 294 20.55 10.76 -4.82
C GLU A 294 21.50 11.57 -3.91
N GLU A 295 21.05 12.72 -3.38
CA GLU A 295 21.79 13.54 -2.41
C GLU A 295 22.08 12.81 -1.08
N ARG A 296 21.23 11.86 -0.69
CA ARG A 296 21.45 10.96 0.47
C ARG A 296 22.39 9.78 0.16
N GLY A 297 22.87 9.66 -1.07
CA GLY A 297 23.79 8.59 -1.49
C GLY A 297 23.11 7.28 -1.87
N TYR A 298 21.83 7.31 -2.28
CA TYR A 298 21.20 6.15 -2.93
C TYR A 298 21.55 6.14 -4.43
N PRO A 299 22.25 5.11 -4.94
CA PRO A 299 22.75 5.12 -6.30
C PRO A 299 21.62 4.90 -7.31
N ARG A 300 21.60 5.70 -8.37
CA ARG A 300 20.58 5.65 -9.43
C ARG A 300 21.08 4.87 -10.64
N PHE A 301 20.24 3.94 -11.12
CA PHE A 301 20.49 3.13 -12.31
C PHE A 301 19.29 3.15 -13.27
N ALA A 302 18.72 4.33 -13.54
CA ALA A 302 17.48 4.44 -14.32
C ALA A 302 17.66 4.01 -15.79
N GLU A 303 18.71 4.50 -16.44
CA GLU A 303 19.02 4.22 -17.85
C GLU A 303 19.36 2.74 -18.02
N TRP A 304 20.22 2.21 -17.13
CA TRP A 304 20.52 0.79 -17.05
C TRP A 304 19.25 -0.04 -16.84
N PHE A 305 18.39 0.35 -15.89
CA PHE A 305 17.16 -0.38 -15.59
C PHE A 305 16.22 -0.45 -16.80
N MET A 306 16.08 0.65 -17.55
CA MET A 306 15.20 0.65 -18.73
C MET A 306 15.69 -0.33 -19.80
N GLU A 307 17.00 -0.43 -20.05
CA GLU A 307 17.56 -1.43 -20.98
C GLU A 307 17.55 -2.86 -20.40
N TRP A 308 17.76 -3.00 -19.09
CA TRP A 308 17.60 -4.28 -18.38
C TRP A 308 16.18 -4.80 -18.51
N ARG A 309 15.17 -3.97 -18.23
CA ARG A 309 13.76 -4.36 -18.29
C ARG A 309 13.32 -4.75 -19.70
N ARG A 310 13.73 -4.00 -20.74
CA ARG A 310 13.43 -4.33 -22.14
C ARG A 310 13.94 -5.72 -22.54
N SER A 311 15.06 -6.17 -21.97
CA SER A 311 15.59 -7.51 -22.23
C SER A 311 14.80 -8.63 -21.54
N LYS A 312 14.06 -8.32 -20.47
CA LYS A 312 13.23 -9.28 -19.74
C LYS A 312 11.81 -9.40 -20.29
N SER A 313 11.34 -8.40 -21.02
CA SER A 313 10.03 -8.39 -21.69
C SER A 313 10.03 -9.00 -23.10
N ARG A 314 11.18 -9.51 -23.57
CA ARG A 314 11.33 -10.23 -24.85
C ARG A 314 11.43 -11.71 -24.59
#